data_AF-A0A950XAC7-F1
#
_entry.id   AF-A0A950XAC7-F1
#
_cell.length_a   1.000
_cell.length_b   1.000
_cell.length_c   1.000
_cell.angle_alpha   90.00
_cell.angle_beta   90.00
_cell.angle_gamma   90.00
#
_symmetry.space_group_name_H-M   'P 1'
#
loop_
_entity.id
_entity.type
_entity.pdbx_description
1 polymer ?
#
loop_
_entity_poly.entity_id
_entity_poly.type
_entity_poly.pdbx_seq_one_letter_code
_entity_poly.pdbx_strand_id
1 'polypeptide(L)'
;MNRFKPLLCITVAALLITPPPGFGASHREAPITALDTKADITDIYAFVSYDDPSKVTMILNVDPLLAPGNGPNYFPFDDNILYEIKIDNDDDAVEEVTFQFRFQTEIRAPDVFTGFVGAGNGINAPPNAPPPPIP
;
A
#
# COMPACT_ATOMS: atom_id res chain seq x y z
N MET A 1 -4.28 3.16 60.85
CA MET A 1 -4.45 2.62 59.49
C MET A 1 -3.72 3.54 58.51
N ASN A 2 -2.65 3.07 57.87
CA ASN A 2 -1.77 3.90 57.03
C ASN A 2 -2.45 4.30 55.72
N ARG A 3 -2.97 5.54 55.68
CA ARG A 3 -3.67 6.15 54.53
C ARG A 3 -2.78 6.31 53.28
N PHE A 4 -1.47 6.06 53.42
CA PHE A 4 -0.48 6.12 52.33
C PHE A 4 -0.44 4.87 51.44
N LYS A 5 -0.79 3.69 51.97
CA LYS A 5 -0.80 2.44 51.19
C LYS A 5 -1.77 2.46 50.00
N PRO A 6 -3.05 2.89 50.15
CA PRO A 6 -3.96 2.94 49.01
C PRO A 6 -3.54 3.97 47.97
N LEU A 7 -2.98 5.11 48.38
CA LEU A 7 -2.48 6.12 47.45
C LEU A 7 -1.32 5.56 46.61
N LEU A 8 -0.35 4.91 47.24
CA LEU A 8 0.78 4.28 46.55
C LEU A 8 0.33 3.22 45.54
N CYS A 9 -0.64 2.37 45.91
CA CYS A 9 -1.18 1.37 44.99
C CYS A 9 -1.87 2.00 43.77
N ILE A 10 -2.61 3.10 43.96
CA ILE A 10 -3.27 3.81 42.85
C ILE A 10 -2.21 4.42 41.91
N THR A 11 -1.16 5.04 42.45
CA THR A 11 -0.09 5.63 41.62
C THR A 11 0.68 4.59 40.82
N VAL A 12 0.98 3.44 41.44
CA VAL A 12 1.67 2.32 40.75
C VAL A 12 0.76 1.71 39.67
N ALA A 13 -0.52 1.50 39.96
CA ALA A 13 -1.47 1.01 38.98
C ALA A 13 -1.64 1.98 37.80
N ALA A 14 -1.66 3.29 38.06
CA ALA A 14 -1.74 4.30 37.01
C ALA A 14 -0.51 4.32 36.09
N LEU A 15 0.70 4.08 36.62
CA LEU A 15 1.93 3.97 35.81
C LEU A 15 1.97 2.70 34.95
N LEU A 16 1.30 1.61 35.36
CA LEU A 16 1.29 0.34 34.64
C LEU A 16 0.28 0.32 33.47
N ILE A 17 -0.63 1.30 33.41
CA ILE A 17 -1.68 1.38 32.38
C ILE A 17 -1.21 2.19 31.15
N THR A 18 -0.09 2.92 31.22
CA THR A 18 0.43 3.62 30.04
C THR A 18 1.04 2.59 29.09
N PRO A 19 0.42 2.30 27.92
CA PRO A 19 1.11 1.52 26.92
C PRO A 19 2.39 2.28 26.54
N PRO A 20 3.54 1.59 26.43
CA PRO A 20 4.73 2.22 25.88
C PRO A 20 4.39 2.80 24.50
N PRO A 21 4.93 3.97 24.12
CA PRO A 21 4.76 4.47 22.77
C PRO A 21 5.24 3.40 21.80
N GLY A 22 4.30 2.80 21.07
CA GLY A 22 4.61 1.91 19.97
C GLY A 22 5.05 2.77 18.81
N PHE A 23 6.32 2.68 18.43
CA PHE A 23 6.74 3.12 17.11
C PHE A 23 6.14 2.13 16.12
N GLY A 24 5.10 2.56 15.38
CA GLY A 24 4.69 1.82 14.21
C GLY A 24 5.83 1.92 13.19
N ALA A 25 6.38 0.79 12.75
CA ALA A 25 7.27 0.79 11.61
C ALA A 25 6.47 1.28 10.39
N SER A 26 6.95 2.35 9.76
CA SER A 26 6.43 2.82 8.48
C SER A 26 7.43 2.39 7.41
N HIS A 27 6.98 1.67 6.38
CA HIS A 27 7.85 1.26 5.26
C HIS A 27 8.42 2.44 4.45
N ARG A 28 7.85 3.63 4.65
CA ARG A 28 8.31 4.91 4.09
C ARG A 28 9.55 5.50 4.81
N GLU A 29 10.48 4.66 5.25
CA GLU A 29 11.70 5.10 5.95
C GLU A 29 12.91 5.22 5.02
N ALA A 30 12.86 4.67 3.80
CA ALA A 30 13.88 4.90 2.78
C ALA A 30 13.67 6.27 2.09
N PRO A 31 14.70 7.13 2.00
CA PRO A 31 14.56 8.50 1.46
C PRO A 31 13.98 8.56 0.04
N ILE A 32 14.23 7.55 -0.79
CA ILE A 32 13.79 7.53 -2.19
C ILE A 32 12.34 7.04 -2.34
N THR A 33 11.90 6.04 -1.56
CA THR A 33 10.50 5.57 -1.60
C THR A 33 9.54 6.60 -1.00
N ALA A 34 10.06 7.52 -0.18
CA ALA A 34 9.30 8.67 0.26
C ALA A 34 8.94 9.64 -0.88
N LEU A 35 9.74 9.68 -1.95
CA LEU A 35 9.56 10.53 -3.15
C LEU A 35 8.96 9.75 -4.33
N ASP A 36 9.21 8.46 -4.41
CA ASP A 36 8.64 7.52 -5.37
C ASP A 36 7.77 6.50 -4.64
N THR A 37 6.49 6.83 -4.46
CA THR A 37 5.56 5.98 -3.71
C THR A 37 5.28 4.67 -4.44
N LYS A 38 5.44 4.63 -5.77
CA LYS A 38 5.23 3.42 -6.59
C LYS A 38 6.30 2.36 -6.34
N ALA A 39 7.46 2.77 -5.83
CA ALA A 39 8.54 1.88 -5.39
C ALA A 39 8.42 1.46 -3.91
N ASP A 40 7.47 2.02 -3.15
CA ASP A 40 7.32 1.74 -1.72
C ASP A 40 6.64 0.39 -1.50
N ILE A 41 7.42 -0.62 -1.11
CA ILE A 41 6.91 -1.96 -0.76
C ILE A 41 6.26 -1.88 0.61
N THR A 42 4.94 -2.07 0.66
CA THR A 42 4.21 -2.03 1.93
C THR A 42 4.33 -3.36 2.67
N ASP A 43 4.17 -4.47 1.96
CA ASP A 43 4.16 -5.83 2.54
C ASP A 43 4.54 -6.89 1.50
N ILE A 44 5.07 -8.01 1.99
CA ILE A 44 5.23 -9.27 1.26
C ILE A 44 4.50 -10.36 2.02
N TYR A 45 3.67 -11.15 1.33
CA TYR A 45 3.02 -12.32 1.88
C TYR A 45 3.52 -13.57 1.15
N ALA A 46 3.82 -14.62 1.90
CA ALA A 46 4.18 -15.92 1.37
C ALA A 46 3.49 -17.01 2.19
N PHE A 47 2.73 -17.88 1.51
CA PHE A 47 2.01 -18.96 2.16
C PHE A 47 1.85 -20.16 1.20
N VAL A 48 1.69 -21.35 1.75
CA VAL A 48 1.39 -22.56 0.96
C VAL A 48 0.06 -22.34 0.22
N SER A 49 0.05 -22.59 -1.09
CA SER A 49 -1.14 -22.33 -1.91
C SER A 49 -2.34 -23.16 -1.44
N TYR A 50 -3.52 -22.52 -1.39
CA TYR A 50 -4.77 -23.17 -1.03
C TYR A 50 -5.25 -24.19 -2.08
N ASP A 51 -4.89 -23.97 -3.35
CA ASP A 51 -5.29 -24.84 -4.46
C ASP A 51 -4.34 -26.02 -4.67
N ASP A 52 -3.06 -25.84 -4.30
CA ASP A 52 -2.00 -26.82 -4.51
C ASP A 52 -0.93 -26.73 -3.40
N PRO A 53 -0.93 -27.65 -2.43
CA PRO A 53 0.00 -27.59 -1.30
C PRO A 53 1.47 -27.87 -1.67
N SER A 54 1.76 -28.24 -2.92
CA SER A 54 3.14 -28.35 -3.43
C SER A 54 3.73 -27.00 -3.86
N LYS A 55 2.95 -25.92 -3.81
CA LYS A 55 3.36 -24.58 -4.27
C LYS A 55 3.27 -23.54 -3.15
N VAL A 56 4.03 -22.47 -3.34
CA VAL A 56 3.97 -21.26 -2.52
C VAL A 56 3.30 -20.16 -3.34
N THR A 57 2.30 -19.51 -2.74
CA THR A 57 1.72 -18.26 -3.25
C THR A 57 2.47 -17.10 -2.62
N MET A 58 2.93 -16.17 -3.46
CA MET A 58 3.59 -14.94 -3.04
C MET A 58 2.80 -13.73 -3.53
N ILE A 59 2.69 -12.71 -2.68
CA ILE A 59 2.00 -11.46 -2.98
C ILE A 59 2.88 -10.30 -2.53
N LEU A 60 3.27 -9.44 -3.48
CA LEU A 60 4.00 -8.20 -3.23
C LEU A 60 3.02 -7.02 -3.30
N ASN A 61 2.90 -6.28 -2.20
CA ASN A 61 2.13 -5.04 -2.16
C ASN A 61 3.03 -3.82 -2.24
N VAL A 62 2.63 -2.86 -3.06
CA VAL A 62 3.34 -1.59 -3.29
C VAL A 62 2.36 -0.43 -3.32
N ASP A 63 2.88 0.79 -3.17
CA ASP A 63 2.12 2.04 -3.20
C ASP A 63 1.06 2.14 -2.09
N PRO A 64 1.38 2.72 -0.92
CA PRO A 64 0.49 2.72 0.23
C PRO A 64 -0.67 3.72 0.09
N LEU A 65 -1.69 3.57 0.95
CA LEU A 65 -2.80 4.54 1.15
C LEU A 65 -3.71 4.77 -0.09
N LEU A 66 -3.90 3.75 -0.92
CA LEU A 66 -4.77 3.80 -2.11
C LEU A 66 -6.25 3.72 -1.74
N ALA A 67 -6.84 4.86 -1.34
CA ALA A 67 -8.24 4.92 -0.96
C ALA A 67 -9.17 4.67 -2.17
N PRO A 68 -10.18 3.77 -2.07
CA PRO A 68 -11.11 3.49 -3.16
C PRO A 68 -11.93 4.71 -3.62
N GLY A 69 -12.24 5.63 -2.69
CA GLY A 69 -12.89 6.92 -3.01
C GLY A 69 -12.02 7.85 -3.87
N ASN A 70 -10.72 7.56 -3.92
CA ASN A 70 -9.74 7.97 -4.91
C ASN A 70 -10.36 7.94 -6.31
N GLY A 71 -10.93 6.78 -6.66
CA GLY A 71 -11.41 6.35 -7.97
C GLY A 71 -10.55 5.22 -8.54
N PRO A 72 -11.14 4.28 -9.32
CA PRO A 72 -10.54 2.97 -9.58
C PRO A 72 -9.30 2.97 -10.51
N ASN A 73 -9.04 4.08 -11.21
CA ASN A 73 -7.96 4.16 -12.21
C ASN A 73 -6.81 5.11 -11.83
N TYR A 74 -6.71 5.53 -10.57
CA TYR A 74 -5.71 6.55 -10.17
C TYR A 74 -4.38 5.98 -9.68
N PHE A 75 -4.25 4.67 -9.60
CA PHE A 75 -3.07 4.03 -9.03
C PHE A 75 -2.43 3.04 -10.03
N PRO A 76 -1.99 3.49 -11.22
CA PRO A 76 -1.24 2.63 -12.12
C PRO A 76 0.11 2.25 -11.47
N PHE A 77 0.67 1.12 -11.89
CA PHE A 77 2.08 0.83 -11.68
C PHE A 77 2.94 1.83 -12.47
N ASP A 78 4.18 2.04 -12.05
CA ASP A 78 5.13 2.84 -12.81
C ASP A 78 5.87 1.96 -13.82
N ASP A 79 5.84 2.36 -15.09
CA ASP A 79 6.48 1.65 -16.21
C ASP A 79 8.03 1.65 -16.12
N ASN A 80 8.60 2.54 -15.31
CA ASN A 80 10.05 2.65 -15.12
C ASN A 80 10.58 1.80 -13.97
N ILE A 81 9.70 1.23 -13.14
CA ILE A 81 10.10 0.42 -11.99
C ILE A 81 10.24 -1.05 -12.42
N LEU A 82 11.31 -1.69 -11.92
CA LEU A 82 11.45 -3.14 -11.94
C LEU A 82 11.13 -3.66 -10.53
N TYR A 83 10.04 -4.42 -10.42
CA TYR A 83 9.67 -5.06 -9.16
C TYR A 83 10.26 -6.46 -9.12
N GLU A 84 10.90 -6.82 -8.01
CA GLU A 84 11.59 -8.10 -7.86
C GLU A 84 11.17 -8.82 -6.58
N ILE A 85 10.92 -10.12 -6.68
CA ILE A 85 10.87 -11.04 -5.53
C ILE A 85 12.07 -11.96 -5.66
N LYS A 86 13.03 -11.79 -4.75
CA LYS A 86 14.23 -12.60 -4.65
C LYS A 86 14.04 -13.70 -3.62
N ILE A 87 14.37 -14.93 -3.99
CA ILE A 87 14.18 -16.12 -3.17
C ILE A 87 15.55 -16.76 -2.97
N ASP A 88 15.97 -16.77 -1.73
CA ASP A 88 17.01 -17.64 -1.19
C ASP A 88 16.31 -18.91 -0.66
N ASN A 89 16.73 -20.08 -1.14
CA ASN A 89 16.22 -21.37 -0.70
C ASN A 89 17.31 -22.34 -0.19
N ASP A 90 18.55 -21.85 -0.03
CA ASP A 90 19.67 -22.62 0.51
C ASP A 90 20.39 -21.98 1.71
N ASP A 91 19.89 -20.83 2.19
CA ASP A 91 20.27 -20.11 3.42
C ASP A 91 21.67 -19.45 3.35
N ASP A 92 22.12 -19.05 2.15
CA ASP A 92 23.39 -18.34 1.95
C ASP A 92 23.25 -16.81 1.80
N ALA A 93 22.02 -16.28 1.84
CA ALA A 93 21.64 -14.89 1.61
C ALA A 93 21.92 -14.36 0.19
N VAL A 94 22.06 -15.27 -0.78
CA VAL A 94 22.08 -15.01 -2.23
C VAL A 94 20.80 -15.60 -2.81
N GLU A 95 20.27 -14.97 -3.86
CA GLU A 95 19.05 -15.46 -4.49
C GLU A 95 19.29 -16.57 -5.53
N GLU A 96 18.58 -17.70 -5.41
CA GLU A 96 18.55 -18.76 -6.43
C GLU A 96 17.50 -18.46 -7.50
N VAL A 97 16.40 -17.82 -7.11
CA VAL A 97 15.28 -17.51 -7.98
C VAL A 97 14.86 -16.05 -7.81
N THR A 98 14.77 -15.33 -8.94
CA THR A 98 14.21 -13.98 -8.98
C THR A 98 12.99 -13.94 -9.88
N PHE A 99 11.86 -13.52 -9.34
CA PHE A 99 10.68 -13.14 -10.12
C PHE A 99 10.72 -11.65 -10.40
N GLN A 100 10.70 -11.28 -11.67
CA GLN A 100 10.78 -9.89 -12.12
C GLN A 100 9.50 -9.47 -12.82
N PHE A 101 9.00 -8.28 -12.47
CA PHE A 101 7.82 -7.69 -13.06
C PHE A 101 8.13 -6.28 -13.52
N ARG A 102 7.80 -5.99 -14.77
CA ARG A 102 7.74 -4.62 -15.31
C ARG A 102 6.41 -4.45 -16.00
N PHE A 103 5.74 -3.36 -15.64
CA PHE A 103 4.44 -3.04 -16.19
C PHE A 103 4.60 -2.10 -17.39
N GLN A 104 3.60 -2.13 -18.26
CA GLN A 104 3.46 -1.18 -19.35
C GLN A 104 2.04 -0.62 -19.30
N THR A 105 1.94 0.70 -19.24
CA THR A 105 0.67 1.40 -19.17
C THR A 105 0.14 1.66 -20.58
N GLU A 106 -1.04 1.13 -20.88
CA GLU A 106 -1.76 1.38 -22.12
C GLU A 106 -2.98 2.29 -21.85
N ILE A 107 -2.97 3.51 -22.39
CA ILE A 107 -4.13 4.41 -22.35
C ILE A 107 -5.03 4.11 -23.55
N ARG A 108 -6.11 3.36 -23.32
CA ARG A 108 -7.03 2.91 -24.37
C ARG A 108 -8.02 3.97 -24.88
N ALA A 109 -8.17 5.08 -24.17
CA ALA A 109 -9.08 6.17 -24.53
C ALA A 109 -8.40 7.53 -24.26
N PRO A 110 -7.42 7.94 -25.09
CA PRO A 110 -6.58 9.11 -24.81
C PRO A 110 -7.35 10.44 -24.78
N ASP A 111 -8.47 10.53 -25.50
CA ASP A 111 -9.31 11.73 -25.58
C ASP A 111 -10.33 11.83 -24.43
N VAL A 112 -10.36 10.84 -23.54
CA VAL A 112 -11.29 10.79 -22.40
C VAL A 112 -10.48 10.83 -21.12
N PHE A 113 -10.74 11.83 -20.27
CA PHE A 113 -10.11 11.87 -18.95
C PHE A 113 -10.42 10.56 -18.19
N THR A 114 -9.39 9.96 -17.59
CA THR A 114 -9.39 8.59 -17.04
C THR A 114 -10.55 8.29 -16.08
N GLY A 115 -11.04 9.30 -15.35
CA GLY A 115 -12.20 9.18 -14.46
C GLY A 115 -13.57 9.00 -15.18
N PHE A 116 -13.64 9.22 -16.49
CA PHE A 116 -14.86 9.09 -17.30
C PHE A 116 -14.81 7.92 -18.29
N VAL A 117 -13.72 7.15 -18.31
CA VAL A 117 -13.60 5.96 -19.15
C VAL A 117 -14.65 4.93 -18.72
N GLY A 118 -15.48 4.47 -19.65
CA GLY A 118 -16.62 3.59 -19.38
C GLY A 118 -17.96 4.30 -19.13
N ALA A 119 -17.99 5.64 -19.10
CA ALA A 119 -19.22 6.43 -18.96
C ALA A 119 -20.06 6.55 -20.25
N GLY A 120 -19.61 5.97 -21.37
CA GLY A 120 -20.32 6.04 -22.66
C GLY A 120 -20.51 7.48 -23.13
N ASN A 121 -21.76 7.93 -23.28
CA ASN A 121 -22.12 9.29 -23.71
C ASN A 121 -21.87 10.38 -22.63
N GLY A 122 -21.12 10.05 -21.57
CA GLY A 122 -20.75 10.96 -20.50
C GLY A 122 -21.63 10.83 -19.26
N ILE A 123 -21.17 11.45 -18.18
CA ILE A 123 -21.95 11.61 -16.95
C ILE A 123 -22.57 13.01 -16.99
N ASN A 124 -23.86 13.11 -16.72
CA ASN A 124 -24.52 14.40 -16.61
C ASN A 124 -23.80 15.25 -15.56
N ALA A 125 -23.36 16.44 -15.97
CA ALA A 125 -22.74 17.38 -15.06
C ALA A 125 -23.74 17.75 -13.93
N PRO A 126 -23.27 18.02 -12.70
CA PRO A 126 -24.11 18.58 -11.65
C PRO A 126 -24.83 19.85 -12.14
N PRO A 127 -26.02 20.18 -11.60
CA PRO A 127 -26.82 21.33 -12.05
C PRO A 127 -26.10 22.68 -12.09
N ASN A 128 -24.97 22.79 -11.40
CA ASN A 128 -24.15 23.96 -11.16
C ASN A 128 -22.73 23.86 -11.74
N ALA A 129 -22.45 22.89 -12.62
CA ALA A 129 -21.16 22.81 -13.28
C ALA A 129 -20.96 23.98 -14.26
N PRO A 130 -19.76 24.61 -14.30
CA PRO A 130 -19.44 25.60 -15.31
C PRO A 130 -19.50 24.98 -16.71
N PRO A 131 -19.87 25.75 -17.75
CA PRO A 131 -19.89 25.26 -19.12
C PRO A 131 -18.49 24.75 -19.53
N PRO A 132 -18.40 23.68 -20.34
CA PRO A 132 -17.13 23.15 -20.79
C PRO A 132 -16.34 24.24 -21.56
N PRO A 133 -15.00 24.29 -21.43
CA PRO A 133 -14.18 25.20 -22.20
C PRO A 133 -14.37 24.92 -23.70
N ILE A 134 -14.61 25.98 -24.47
CA ILE A 134 -14.76 25.95 -25.93
C ILE A 134 -13.37 25.61 -26.53
N PRO A 135 -13.28 24.78 -27.59
CA PRO A 135 -12.01 24.49 -28.27
C PRO A 135 -11.31 25.74 -28.82
#